data_AF-A0A505HBV0-F1
#
_entry.id   AF-A0A505HBV0-F1
#
_cell.length_a   1.000
_cell.length_b   1.000
_cell.length_c   1.000
_cell.angle_alpha   90.00
_cell.angle_beta   90.00
_cell.angle_gamma   90.00
#
_symmetry.space_group_name_H-M   'P 1'
#
loop_
_entity.id
_entity.type
_entity.pdbx_description
1 polymer ?
#
loop_
_entity_poly.entity_id
_entity_poly.type
_entity_poly.pdbx_seq_one_letter_code
_entity_poly.pdbx_strand_id
1 'polypeptide(L)'
;MSNDVTTPDGGAPMAPAPRTSKRRALWVATGVAGLTGVVGLAALGGLAARDDKSGTEPVADNHAAAPQNAGNDSDGGYDKDGKDGKDRGQEGRDRGEWGPDKGDWGKDGKDDHGKTREVACDDDALIDALELANRDHGGTLKLAENCTYELGVKDRKFGSALPEIKQDVTIKGNGSTIKRDAEDTFRIFRVRDGGDLTLKDLTVSGGNANEFKYPGPSVPKAADPAELDAKRVEGDGGALLVERGGSAYLDNVKLTDNNAEGDGGAVANYGRTWLKESKVVNNHAQGDGGGIFNEGILKVEETHVDDNTAGGNGGGIANGSGEHHDGPVDLASAAKADKGEHGKHRAGTVEITGAYEGKDASLSTLSRNRAGHNGGGLFSSGGWVTVSFTAIGGNVACDNGGGVYAENTDLLLEKVHVAGNHADGNGGGVVTTGGRDWAGNGAEKDGLAGSATIADSAVVDNTAGRFGGGIYNGEWLIKIEDGFLTREHDKDDNATLTIRDTEIKANTALNGGGIFNNKAKITLTKTHVTKNTATDSSKLHRVAGGVLNNEGRVKLDDKSLISNNDPTNCANTVEDCFN
;
A
#
# COMPACT_ATOMS: atom_id res chain seq x y z
N MET A 1 27.14 72.98 34.61
CA MET A 1 26.93 73.67 33.32
C MET A 1 26.28 72.68 32.39
N SER A 2 25.14 73.08 31.84
CA SER A 2 24.34 72.34 30.86
C SER A 2 25.14 72.11 29.58
N ASN A 3 24.85 71.03 28.87
CA ASN A 3 24.80 71.07 27.41
C ASN A 3 23.75 70.08 26.93
N ASP A 4 22.85 70.61 26.12
CA ASP A 4 21.79 69.94 25.41
C ASP A 4 21.92 70.31 23.93
N VAL A 5 21.23 69.53 23.07
CA VAL A 5 20.79 69.81 21.68
C VAL A 5 21.37 68.89 20.55
N THR A 6 20.59 67.82 20.31
CA THR A 6 19.96 67.27 19.07
C THR A 6 20.72 66.51 17.94
N THR A 7 20.43 65.19 17.87
CA THR A 7 19.86 64.28 16.79
C THR A 7 20.35 64.37 15.33
N PRO A 8 20.35 63.29 14.48
CA PRO A 8 19.31 62.23 14.39
C PRO A 8 19.76 60.80 13.96
N ASP A 9 18.92 59.78 14.23
CA ASP A 9 18.44 58.78 13.24
C ASP A 9 17.53 57.75 13.93
N GLY A 10 16.34 57.54 13.33
CA GLY A 10 15.22 56.81 13.92
C GLY A 10 15.10 55.35 13.49
N GLY A 11 14.68 54.50 14.42
CA GLY A 11 14.22 53.12 14.22
C GLY A 11 13.47 52.62 15.46
N ALA A 12 12.31 51.99 15.27
CA ALA A 12 11.25 51.77 16.27
C ALA A 12 11.56 50.75 17.40
N PRO A 13 10.90 50.85 18.58
CA PRO A 13 11.26 50.09 19.79
C PRO A 13 10.65 48.67 19.88
N MET A 14 11.42 47.76 20.48
CA MET A 14 11.01 46.39 20.88
C MET A 14 9.89 46.39 21.92
N ALA A 15 8.92 45.49 21.76
CA ALA A 15 7.90 45.18 22.77
C ALA A 15 8.41 44.18 23.82
N PRO A 16 8.01 44.30 25.11
CA PRO A 16 8.53 43.48 26.20
C PRO A 16 7.76 42.14 26.39
N ALA A 17 8.45 41.17 26.99
CA ALA A 17 7.98 39.80 27.25
C ALA A 17 6.72 39.70 28.14
N PRO A 18 5.83 38.71 27.94
CA PRO A 18 4.64 38.57 28.76
C PRO A 18 4.92 37.86 30.10
N ARG A 19 4.35 38.45 31.15
CA ARG A 19 4.28 37.92 32.52
C ARG A 19 3.21 36.85 32.64
N THR A 20 3.49 35.84 33.45
CA THR A 20 2.59 34.76 33.84
C THR A 20 1.45 35.27 34.72
N SER A 21 0.19 34.93 34.38
CA SER A 21 -0.92 34.99 35.32
C SER A 21 -1.89 33.83 35.10
N LYS A 22 -2.07 33.01 36.14
CA LYS A 22 -3.06 31.93 36.21
C LYS A 22 -4.46 32.55 36.27
N ARG A 23 -5.38 32.12 35.39
CA ARG A 23 -6.82 32.23 35.61
C ARG A 23 -7.53 30.96 35.13
N ARG A 24 -8.40 30.44 36.01
CA ARG A 24 -9.33 29.33 35.79
C ARG A 24 -10.48 29.79 34.88
N ALA A 25 -10.94 28.93 33.98
CA ALA A 25 -12.23 29.00 33.27
C ALA A 25 -12.73 27.54 33.20
N LEU A 26 -13.72 27.11 34.00
CA LEU A 26 -15.17 27.29 33.88
C LEU A 26 -15.72 26.89 32.50
N TRP A 27 -16.21 25.65 32.44
CA TRP A 27 -16.96 25.08 31.33
C TRP A 27 -18.34 25.75 31.22
N VAL A 28 -18.70 26.19 30.02
CA VAL A 28 -20.07 26.54 29.65
C VAL A 28 -20.45 25.67 28.47
N ALA A 29 -21.42 24.79 28.70
CA ALA A 29 -22.12 24.05 27.66
C ALA A 29 -23.21 24.95 27.07
N THR A 30 -23.18 25.12 25.75
CA THR A 30 -24.32 25.63 24.98
C THR A 30 -24.50 24.72 23.79
N GLY A 31 -25.56 23.89 23.86
CA GLY A 31 -26.07 23.18 22.70
C GLY A 31 -26.91 24.11 21.84
N VAL A 32 -26.85 23.91 20.53
CA VAL A 32 -27.94 24.25 19.60
C VAL A 32 -28.10 23.07 18.66
N ALA A 33 -29.34 22.56 18.65
CA ALA A 33 -29.84 21.53 17.76
C ALA A 33 -30.04 22.07 16.33
N GLY A 34 -29.82 21.21 15.34
CA GLY A 34 -30.05 21.50 13.93
C GLY A 34 -30.07 20.22 13.11
N LEU A 35 -31.12 19.41 13.30
CA LEU A 35 -31.50 18.28 12.47
C LEU A 35 -31.89 18.76 11.06
N THR A 36 -31.23 18.25 10.03
CA THR A 36 -31.88 17.79 8.78
C THR A 36 -31.03 16.67 8.20
N GLY A 37 -31.53 15.45 8.34
CA GLY A 37 -30.93 14.26 7.74
C GLY A 37 -31.25 14.17 6.25
N VAL A 38 -30.34 13.54 5.51
CA VAL A 38 -30.67 12.87 4.25
C VAL A 38 -30.18 11.44 4.39
N VAL A 39 -31.12 10.53 4.65
CA VAL A 39 -30.90 9.10 4.62
C VAL A 39 -31.01 8.68 3.15
N GLY A 40 -29.89 8.35 2.52
CA GLY A 40 -29.85 7.67 1.23
C GLY A 40 -30.21 6.21 1.41
N LEU A 41 -31.51 5.91 1.54
CA LEU A 41 -32.06 4.57 1.38
C LEU A 41 -32.00 4.19 -0.10
N ALA A 42 -31.04 3.35 -0.50
CA ALA A 42 -31.10 2.66 -1.78
C ALA A 42 -32.04 1.45 -1.62
N ALA A 43 -33.26 1.60 -2.17
CA ALA A 43 -34.26 0.56 -2.23
C ALA A 43 -33.82 -0.58 -3.16
N LEU A 44 -33.77 -1.80 -2.63
CA LEU A 44 -33.70 -3.04 -3.39
C LEU A 44 -35.13 -3.60 -3.58
N GLY A 45 -35.53 -3.80 -4.84
CA GLY A 45 -36.75 -4.52 -5.27
C GLY A 45 -37.61 -3.71 -6.25
N GLY A 46 -38.06 -4.19 -7.41
CA GLY A 46 -37.92 -5.48 -8.08
C GLY A 46 -38.90 -5.56 -9.28
N LEU A 47 -38.61 -6.53 -10.18
CA LEU A 47 -39.53 -7.30 -11.04
C LEU A 47 -40.13 -6.67 -12.31
N ALA A 48 -39.82 -7.26 -13.48
CA ALA A 48 -40.71 -8.25 -14.12
C ALA A 48 -40.01 -9.01 -15.26
N ALA A 49 -40.19 -10.34 -15.26
CA ALA A 49 -39.69 -11.30 -16.23
C ALA A 49 -40.47 -11.28 -17.56
N ARG A 50 -39.84 -11.77 -18.63
CA ARG A 50 -40.52 -12.57 -19.67
C ARG A 50 -39.55 -13.51 -20.39
N ASP A 51 -39.98 -14.77 -20.46
CA ASP A 51 -39.29 -15.95 -20.96
C ASP A 51 -39.05 -16.00 -22.48
N ASP A 52 -37.96 -16.70 -22.83
CA ASP A 52 -37.79 -17.70 -23.90
C ASP A 52 -38.05 -17.40 -25.40
N LYS A 53 -36.99 -17.41 -26.23
CA LYS A 53 -36.49 -18.64 -26.91
C LYS A 53 -35.33 -18.42 -27.92
N SER A 54 -34.30 -19.26 -27.74
CA SER A 54 -33.42 -19.93 -28.71
C SER A 54 -32.70 -19.15 -29.83
N GLY A 55 -31.36 -19.11 -29.72
CA GLY A 55 -30.42 -19.03 -30.83
C GLY A 55 -29.04 -19.56 -30.37
N THR A 56 -28.59 -20.64 -30.99
CA THR A 56 -27.45 -21.49 -30.62
C THR A 56 -26.09 -20.99 -31.14
N GLU A 57 -25.07 -21.09 -30.27
CA GLU A 57 -23.60 -21.25 -30.48
C GLU A 57 -22.68 -20.06 -30.87
N PRO A 58 -21.37 -20.08 -30.52
CA PRO A 58 -20.70 -20.69 -29.36
C PRO A 58 -19.92 -19.65 -28.50
N VAL A 59 -19.81 -19.95 -27.20
CA VAL A 59 -18.98 -19.22 -26.23
C VAL A 59 -17.52 -19.65 -26.44
N ALA A 60 -16.61 -18.69 -26.63
CA ALA A 60 -15.19 -18.96 -26.63
C ALA A 60 -14.71 -19.01 -25.17
N ASP A 61 -14.39 -20.22 -24.71
CA ASP A 61 -13.68 -20.48 -23.47
C ASP A 61 -12.27 -19.86 -23.53
N ASN A 62 -12.03 -18.83 -22.71
CA ASN A 62 -10.68 -18.31 -22.47
C ASN A 62 -10.03 -19.14 -21.36
N HIS A 63 -9.27 -20.15 -21.77
CA HIS A 63 -8.30 -20.82 -20.91
C HIS A 63 -7.15 -19.86 -20.57
N ALA A 64 -6.95 -19.61 -19.28
CA ALA A 64 -5.71 -19.06 -18.76
C ALA A 64 -4.57 -20.04 -19.06
N ALA A 65 -3.70 -19.67 -20.00
CA ALA A 65 -2.50 -20.44 -20.33
C ALA A 65 -1.38 -20.08 -19.35
N ALA A 66 -0.94 -21.06 -18.57
CA ALA A 66 0.31 -21.00 -17.82
C ALA A 66 1.50 -20.86 -18.79
N PRO A 67 2.53 -20.04 -18.48
CA PRO A 67 3.70 -19.92 -19.34
C PRO A 67 4.48 -21.24 -19.36
N GLN A 68 4.62 -21.80 -20.56
CA GLN A 68 5.45 -22.97 -20.85
C GLN A 68 6.92 -22.53 -20.91
N ASN A 69 7.76 -23.22 -20.15
CA ASN A 69 9.22 -23.13 -20.21
C ASN A 69 9.72 -23.41 -21.63
N ALA A 70 10.22 -22.40 -22.32
CA ALA A 70 10.98 -22.57 -23.55
C ALA A 70 12.42 -22.98 -23.19
N GLY A 71 12.66 -24.29 -23.19
CA GLY A 71 14.01 -24.85 -23.27
C GLY A 71 14.60 -24.57 -24.65
N ASN A 72 15.79 -23.98 -24.67
CA ASN A 72 16.55 -23.72 -25.88
C ASN A 72 17.40 -24.96 -26.19
N ASP A 73 17.06 -25.67 -27.26
CA ASP A 73 17.84 -26.79 -27.78
C ASP A 73 19.11 -26.27 -28.47
N SER A 74 20.27 -26.73 -28.03
CA SER A 74 21.49 -26.72 -28.84
C SER A 74 22.29 -27.99 -28.60
N ASP A 75 22.42 -28.75 -29.69
CA ASP A 75 23.15 -30.01 -29.86
C ASP A 75 24.58 -30.03 -29.30
N GLY A 76 25.00 -31.20 -28.83
CA GLY A 76 26.41 -31.51 -28.55
C GLY A 76 26.59 -32.76 -27.70
N GLY A 77 26.52 -33.93 -28.33
CA GLY A 77 26.57 -35.23 -27.64
C GLY A 77 27.94 -35.59 -27.06
N TYR A 78 27.93 -36.46 -26.04
CA TYR A 78 28.99 -37.43 -25.77
C TYR A 78 28.41 -38.67 -25.04
N ASP A 79 28.72 -39.80 -25.66
CA ASP A 79 28.84 -41.21 -25.28
C ASP A 79 28.21 -41.86 -24.04
N LYS A 80 27.84 -43.12 -24.33
CA LYS A 80 27.31 -44.21 -23.50
C LYS A 80 28.21 -44.57 -22.32
N ASP A 81 27.61 -45.06 -21.23
CA ASP A 81 27.79 -46.45 -20.79
C ASP A 81 26.92 -46.82 -19.56
N GLY A 82 26.26 -47.98 -19.66
CA GLY A 82 26.41 -49.03 -18.64
C GLY A 82 25.61 -49.00 -17.32
N LYS A 83 24.40 -49.56 -17.38
CA LYS A 83 23.88 -50.68 -16.55
C LYS A 83 23.47 -50.52 -15.06
N ASP A 84 22.27 -51.09 -14.84
CA ASP A 84 21.79 -51.89 -13.70
C ASP A 84 21.08 -51.19 -12.50
N GLY A 85 19.75 -51.11 -12.62
CA GLY A 85 18.84 -51.89 -11.76
C GLY A 85 18.34 -51.27 -10.45
N LYS A 86 17.05 -50.91 -10.41
CA LYS A 86 15.97 -51.63 -9.69
C LYS A 86 14.70 -50.77 -9.58
N ASP A 87 13.61 -51.34 -10.09
CA ASP A 87 12.24 -50.91 -9.88
C ASP A 87 11.90 -50.78 -8.39
N ARG A 88 11.25 -49.67 -7.99
CA ARG A 88 10.05 -49.67 -7.14
C ARG A 88 9.20 -48.43 -7.45
N GLY A 89 7.93 -48.69 -7.71
CA GLY A 89 6.95 -47.77 -8.27
C GLY A 89 6.60 -46.57 -7.38
N GLN A 90 6.24 -45.51 -8.09
CA GLN A 90 5.38 -44.43 -7.65
C GLN A 90 4.01 -44.97 -7.26
N GLU A 91 3.40 -44.36 -6.24
CA GLU A 91 2.00 -43.95 -6.31
C GLU A 91 1.75 -42.84 -5.27
N GLY A 92 0.99 -41.83 -5.70
CA GLY A 92 0.94 -40.49 -5.14
C GLY A 92 0.14 -40.37 -3.84
N ARG A 93 0.33 -39.22 -3.19
CA ARG A 93 -0.49 -38.79 -2.05
C ARG A 93 -1.43 -37.68 -2.51
N ASP A 94 -2.67 -38.07 -2.76
CA ASP A 94 -3.80 -37.15 -2.87
C ASP A 94 -4.13 -36.56 -1.49
N ARG A 95 -4.42 -35.26 -1.51
CA ARG A 95 -4.91 -34.46 -0.38
C ARG A 95 -6.39 -34.80 -0.15
N GLY A 96 -6.74 -35.17 1.07
CA GLY A 96 -8.12 -35.43 1.50
C GLY A 96 -8.51 -34.60 2.72
N GLU A 97 -9.62 -33.91 2.56
CA GLU A 97 -10.47 -33.10 3.45
C GLU A 97 -10.50 -33.40 4.96
N TRP A 98 -10.71 -32.33 5.74
CA TRP A 98 -10.99 -32.32 7.18
C TRP A 98 -12.47 -32.60 7.48
N GLY A 99 -12.75 -33.53 8.41
CA GLY A 99 -14.04 -33.73 9.06
C GLY A 99 -13.87 -34.20 10.52
N PRO A 100 -14.83 -33.95 11.44
CA PRO A 100 -14.56 -33.85 12.89
C PRO A 100 -14.79 -35.13 13.73
N ASP A 101 -13.97 -35.26 14.78
CA ASP A 101 -14.08 -35.97 16.07
C ASP A 101 -14.82 -37.31 16.23
N LYS A 102 -14.11 -38.33 16.81
CA LYS A 102 -14.47 -39.08 18.05
C LYS A 102 -13.52 -40.26 18.38
N GLY A 103 -12.97 -40.28 19.61
CA GLY A 103 -12.54 -41.45 20.44
C GLY A 103 -11.37 -42.30 19.92
N ASP A 104 -10.46 -42.90 20.69
CA ASP A 104 -10.46 -43.45 22.05
C ASP A 104 -8.99 -43.70 22.51
N TRP A 105 -8.79 -43.89 23.81
CA TRP A 105 -7.52 -43.85 24.56
C TRP A 105 -6.62 -45.09 24.39
N GLY A 106 -5.30 -44.88 24.28
CA GLY A 106 -4.31 -45.98 24.33
C GLY A 106 -2.82 -45.57 24.37
N LYS A 107 -2.34 -45.21 25.57
CA LYS A 107 -0.97 -45.36 26.14
C LYS A 107 0.30 -44.93 25.37
N ASP A 108 0.92 -43.90 25.95
CA ASP A 108 2.33 -43.81 26.37
C ASP A 108 3.45 -43.79 25.31
N GLY A 109 3.55 -42.62 24.66
CA GLY A 109 4.80 -42.01 24.18
C GLY A 109 4.57 -40.49 24.15
N LYS A 110 5.11 -39.73 25.12
CA LYS A 110 4.90 -38.28 25.22
C LYS A 110 5.71 -37.56 24.15
N ASP A 111 5.11 -37.43 22.99
CA ASP A 111 5.40 -36.39 22.04
C ASP A 111 4.45 -35.22 22.40
N ASP A 112 4.92 -34.26 23.20
CA ASP A 112 4.13 -33.09 23.62
C ASP A 112 3.99 -32.04 22.49
N HIS A 113 4.35 -32.40 21.25
CA HIS A 113 4.19 -31.56 20.07
C HIS A 113 2.70 -31.36 19.76
N GLY A 114 2.23 -30.12 19.91
CA GLY A 114 0.87 -29.72 19.51
C GLY A 114 -0.17 -29.58 20.63
N LYS A 115 0.18 -29.70 21.91
CA LYS A 115 -0.78 -29.39 23.00
C LYS A 115 -0.99 -27.88 23.11
N THR A 116 -2.26 -27.48 23.18
CA THR A 116 -2.63 -26.10 23.53
C THR A 116 -2.22 -25.82 24.97
N ARG A 117 -1.36 -24.83 25.17
CA ARG A 117 -0.90 -24.35 26.47
C ARG A 117 -1.71 -23.14 26.88
N GLU A 118 -2.36 -23.22 28.04
CA GLU A 118 -3.01 -22.05 28.63
C GLU A 118 -1.96 -21.11 29.22
N VAL A 119 -2.10 -19.82 28.92
CA VAL A 119 -1.23 -18.76 29.41
C VAL A 119 -2.04 -17.93 30.39
N ALA A 120 -1.56 -17.83 31.63
CA ALA A 120 -2.19 -16.98 32.65
C ALA A 120 -2.22 -15.52 32.20
N CYS A 121 -3.02 -14.68 32.85
CA CYS A 121 -3.06 -13.24 32.58
C CYS A 121 -1.86 -12.54 33.22
N ASP A 122 -0.68 -12.79 32.65
CA ASP A 122 0.63 -12.42 33.18
C ASP A 122 1.64 -12.38 32.02
N ASP A 123 2.44 -11.33 31.97
CA ASP A 123 3.39 -11.03 30.90
C ASP A 123 4.60 -11.97 30.92
N ASP A 124 5.15 -12.28 32.09
CA ASP A 124 6.22 -13.28 32.25
C ASP A 124 5.73 -14.67 31.79
N ALA A 125 4.50 -15.05 32.13
CA ALA A 125 3.91 -16.31 31.68
C ALA A 125 3.77 -16.41 30.15
N LEU A 126 3.51 -15.28 29.45
CA LEU A 126 3.48 -15.23 27.99
C LEU A 126 4.88 -15.41 27.41
N ILE A 127 5.88 -14.73 27.97
CA ILE A 127 7.28 -14.83 27.53
C ILE A 127 7.78 -16.27 27.69
N ASP A 128 7.60 -16.86 28.88
CA ASP A 128 7.99 -18.24 29.19
C ASP A 128 7.33 -19.25 28.23
N ALA A 129 6.06 -19.02 27.91
CA ALA A 129 5.31 -19.88 27.02
C ALA A 129 5.83 -19.83 25.57
N LEU A 130 6.27 -18.66 25.10
CA LEU A 130 6.89 -18.48 23.79
C LEU A 130 8.30 -19.07 23.72
N GLU A 131 9.12 -18.89 24.75
CA GLU A 131 10.44 -19.53 24.83
C GLU A 131 10.32 -21.06 24.77
N LEU A 132 9.33 -21.60 25.50
CA LEU A 132 9.04 -23.03 25.49
C LEU A 132 8.62 -23.52 24.10
N ALA A 133 7.68 -22.82 23.45
CA ALA A 133 7.22 -23.18 22.11
C ALA A 133 8.39 -23.17 21.10
N ASN A 134 9.26 -22.18 21.16
CA ASN A 134 10.45 -22.10 20.30
C ASN A 134 11.45 -23.26 20.55
N ARG A 135 11.54 -23.76 21.78
CA ARG A 135 12.42 -24.89 22.13
C ARG A 135 11.82 -26.25 21.74
N ASP A 136 10.50 -26.38 21.85
CA ASP A 136 9.78 -27.65 21.73
C ASP A 136 9.18 -27.86 20.32
N HIS A 137 9.81 -27.28 19.29
CA HIS A 137 9.42 -27.38 17.88
C HIS A 137 8.05 -26.78 17.52
N GLY A 138 7.63 -25.74 18.24
CA GLY A 138 6.37 -25.02 18.01
C GLY A 138 5.28 -25.32 19.04
N GLY A 139 4.09 -24.76 18.84
CA GLY A 139 2.94 -25.02 19.71
C GLY A 139 1.82 -24.00 19.61
N THR A 140 0.70 -24.31 20.28
CA THR A 140 -0.44 -23.40 20.41
C THR A 140 -0.49 -22.81 21.82
N LEU A 141 -0.50 -21.49 21.93
CA LEU A 141 -0.70 -20.72 23.14
C LEU A 141 -2.13 -20.19 23.17
N LYS A 142 -2.84 -20.41 24.28
CA LYS A 142 -4.18 -19.87 24.51
C LYS A 142 -4.11 -18.86 25.64
N LEU A 143 -4.30 -17.59 25.31
CA LEU A 143 -4.27 -16.51 26.28
C LEU A 143 -5.52 -16.55 27.19
N ALA A 144 -5.37 -16.02 28.41
CA ALA A 144 -6.51 -15.79 29.29
C ALA A 144 -7.54 -14.89 28.61
N GLU A 145 -8.83 -15.13 28.83
CA GLU A 145 -9.89 -14.40 28.12
C GLU A 145 -9.90 -12.90 28.50
N ASN A 146 -9.99 -12.01 27.51
CA ASN A 146 -10.07 -10.55 27.69
C ASN A 146 -8.96 -9.96 28.59
N CYS A 147 -7.79 -10.58 28.61
CA CYS A 147 -6.66 -10.13 29.41
C CYS A 147 -5.89 -9.00 28.70
N THR A 148 -5.17 -8.19 29.47
CA THR A 148 -4.16 -7.27 28.93
C THR A 148 -2.77 -7.70 29.41
N TYR A 149 -1.92 -8.06 28.46
CA TYR A 149 -0.51 -8.40 28.67
C TYR A 149 0.33 -7.14 28.44
N GLU A 150 0.88 -6.59 29.51
CA GLU A 150 1.59 -5.30 29.53
C GLU A 150 3.09 -5.54 29.51
N LEU A 151 3.72 -5.39 28.34
CA LEU A 151 5.16 -5.64 28.18
C LEU A 151 5.94 -4.42 28.67
N GLY A 152 6.66 -4.57 29.79
CA GLY A 152 7.41 -3.48 30.43
C GLY A 152 8.92 -3.46 30.17
N VAL A 153 9.49 -4.54 29.63
CA VAL A 153 10.95 -4.70 29.49
C VAL A 153 11.33 -5.08 28.05
N LYS A 154 12.35 -4.40 27.53
CA LYS A 154 12.99 -4.76 26.26
C LYS A 154 13.95 -5.95 26.48
N ASP A 155 13.79 -7.03 25.73
CA ASP A 155 14.87 -8.02 25.64
C ASP A 155 16.03 -7.42 24.81
N ARG A 156 17.12 -7.11 25.50
CA ARG A 156 18.34 -6.51 24.90
C ARG A 156 19.01 -7.42 23.88
N LYS A 157 18.68 -8.72 23.83
CA LYS A 157 19.27 -9.69 22.92
C LYS A 157 18.59 -9.71 21.54
N PHE A 158 17.31 -9.35 21.46
CA PHE A 158 16.50 -9.56 20.25
C PHE A 158 15.88 -8.29 19.66
N GLY A 159 15.88 -7.18 20.40
CA GLY A 159 15.31 -5.90 19.91
C GLY A 159 13.77 -5.86 19.90
N SER A 160 13.10 -6.98 20.17
CA SER A 160 11.67 -7.11 20.45
C SER A 160 11.40 -7.33 21.94
N ALA A 161 10.15 -7.12 22.38
CA ALA A 161 9.72 -7.49 23.73
C ALA A 161 9.50 -8.98 23.91
N LEU A 162 8.89 -9.63 22.92
CA LEU A 162 8.68 -11.07 22.95
C LEU A 162 9.84 -11.83 22.29
N PRO A 163 10.10 -13.08 22.71
CA PRO A 163 11.08 -13.94 22.06
C PRO A 163 10.81 -14.06 20.55
N GLU A 164 11.88 -14.08 19.76
CA GLU A 164 11.79 -14.26 18.30
C GLU A 164 11.09 -15.57 17.95
N ILE A 165 10.14 -15.52 17.01
CA ILE A 165 9.45 -16.71 16.50
C ILE A 165 10.36 -17.42 15.49
N LYS A 166 10.75 -18.66 15.82
CA LYS A 166 11.66 -19.50 15.02
C LYS A 166 11.05 -20.84 14.64
N GLN A 167 9.85 -21.13 15.13
CA GLN A 167 9.09 -22.37 14.91
C GLN A 167 7.65 -22.00 14.55
N ASP A 168 6.81 -23.01 14.33
CA ASP A 168 5.36 -22.84 14.15
C ASP A 168 4.68 -22.53 15.49
N VAL A 169 4.24 -21.29 15.67
CA VAL A 169 3.61 -20.79 16.89
C VAL A 169 2.24 -20.21 16.56
N THR A 170 1.20 -20.75 17.19
CA THR A 170 -0.16 -20.20 17.14
C THR A 170 -0.52 -19.54 18.48
N ILE A 171 -0.92 -18.27 18.48
CA ILE A 171 -1.45 -17.56 19.64
C ILE A 171 -2.95 -17.31 19.45
N LYS A 172 -3.77 -17.94 20.29
CA LYS A 172 -5.21 -17.72 20.42
C LYS A 172 -5.47 -16.69 21.49
N GLY A 173 -5.88 -15.51 21.07
CA GLY A 173 -6.02 -14.30 21.88
C GLY A 173 -7.18 -14.29 22.85
N ASN A 174 -8.31 -14.91 22.49
CA ASN A 174 -9.56 -14.86 23.26
C ASN A 174 -9.96 -13.41 23.65
N GLY A 175 -9.86 -12.47 22.70
CA GLY A 175 -10.18 -11.06 22.90
C GLY A 175 -9.12 -10.26 23.66
N SER A 176 -7.97 -10.84 23.96
CA SER A 176 -6.91 -10.19 24.74
C SER A 176 -6.17 -9.09 23.98
N THR A 177 -5.48 -8.25 24.74
CA THR A 177 -4.56 -7.24 24.23
C THR A 177 -3.14 -7.56 24.66
N ILE A 178 -2.20 -7.54 23.73
CA ILE A 178 -0.76 -7.50 23.98
C ILE A 178 -0.32 -6.08 23.67
N LYS A 179 0.23 -5.35 24.66
CA LYS A 179 0.66 -3.97 24.46
C LYS A 179 1.99 -3.68 25.09
N ARG A 180 2.69 -2.69 24.54
CA ARG A 180 3.83 -2.06 25.20
C ARG A 180 3.34 -1.14 26.32
N ASP A 181 3.88 -1.31 27.52
CA ASP A 181 3.68 -0.43 28.66
C ASP A 181 5.04 -0.01 29.26
N ALA A 182 5.79 0.75 28.47
CA ALA A 182 7.15 1.17 28.80
C ALA A 182 7.47 2.55 28.22
N GLU A 183 8.43 3.25 28.83
CA GLU A 183 9.08 4.42 28.21
C GLU A 183 10.07 3.99 27.12
N ASP A 184 10.70 2.82 27.31
CA ASP A 184 11.62 2.24 26.33
C ASP A 184 10.88 1.88 25.03
N THR A 185 11.55 2.11 23.90
CA THR A 185 11.04 1.78 22.57
C THR A 185 11.48 0.37 22.17
N PHE A 186 10.50 -0.48 21.86
CA PHE A 186 10.71 -1.80 21.28
C PHE A 186 9.52 -2.26 20.43
N ARG A 187 9.82 -3.16 19.50
CA ARG A 187 8.85 -3.93 18.72
C ARG A 187 8.19 -5.02 19.56
N ILE A 188 6.95 -5.41 19.26
CA ILE A 188 6.28 -6.52 19.97
C ILE A 188 6.75 -7.89 19.46
N PHE A 189 6.54 -8.17 18.17
CA PHE A 189 6.83 -9.47 17.54
C PHE A 189 7.91 -9.38 16.46
N ARG A 190 8.76 -10.42 16.38
CA ARG A 190 9.71 -10.63 15.28
C ARG A 190 9.64 -12.09 14.83
N VAL A 191 9.39 -12.32 13.56
CA VAL A 191 9.39 -13.65 12.93
C VAL A 191 10.65 -13.77 12.08
N ARG A 192 11.48 -14.75 12.43
CA ARG A 192 12.77 -15.03 11.77
C ARG A 192 12.57 -15.97 10.58
N ASP A 193 13.62 -16.15 9.80
CA ASP A 193 13.69 -17.23 8.80
C ASP A 193 13.29 -18.59 9.41
N GLY A 194 12.35 -19.28 8.76
CA GLY A 194 11.79 -20.56 9.21
C GLY A 194 10.76 -20.47 10.34
N GLY A 195 10.51 -19.29 10.91
CA GLY A 195 9.43 -19.07 11.86
C GLY A 195 8.07 -18.90 11.16
N ASP A 196 7.02 -19.45 11.77
CA ASP A 196 5.64 -19.32 11.30
C ASP A 196 4.74 -18.89 12.45
N LEU A 197 4.20 -17.67 12.37
CA LEU A 197 3.38 -17.08 13.43
C LEU A 197 1.91 -17.01 13.00
N THR A 198 1.04 -17.65 13.76
CA THR A 198 -0.40 -17.43 13.66
C THR A 198 -0.92 -16.64 14.85
N LEU A 199 -1.57 -15.50 14.62
CA LEU A 199 -2.26 -14.71 15.64
C LEU A 199 -3.77 -14.73 15.37
N LYS A 200 -4.56 -15.01 16.40
CA LYS A 200 -6.03 -15.04 16.32
C LYS A 200 -6.71 -14.27 17.44
N ASP A 201 -7.76 -13.51 17.12
CA ASP A 201 -8.67 -12.91 18.11
C ASP A 201 -7.96 -12.07 19.20
N LEU A 202 -7.04 -11.18 18.80
CA LEU A 202 -6.32 -10.30 19.74
C LEU A 202 -6.02 -8.91 19.18
N THR A 203 -5.70 -8.00 20.09
CA THR A 203 -5.15 -6.68 19.76
C THR A 203 -3.65 -6.64 20.07
N VAL A 204 -2.85 -6.12 19.14
CA VAL A 204 -1.45 -5.74 19.36
C VAL A 204 -1.34 -4.22 19.27
N SER A 205 -0.81 -3.59 20.32
CA SER A 205 -0.77 -2.13 20.37
C SER A 205 0.44 -1.51 21.05
N GLY A 206 0.71 -0.25 20.71
CA GLY A 206 1.74 0.56 21.36
C GLY A 206 3.17 0.17 21.00
N GLY A 207 3.39 -0.83 20.15
CA GLY A 207 4.72 -1.23 19.71
C GLY A 207 5.47 -0.06 19.09
N ASN A 208 6.76 0.10 19.41
CA ASN A 208 7.56 1.24 18.96
C ASN A 208 8.95 0.75 18.52
N ALA A 209 9.12 0.47 17.23
CA ALA A 209 10.40 0.09 16.66
C ALA A 209 11.26 1.35 16.43
N ASN A 210 12.46 1.36 17.00
CA ASN A 210 13.41 2.45 16.89
C ASN A 210 14.75 1.87 16.45
N GLU A 211 15.41 2.52 15.48
CA GLU A 211 16.76 2.20 15.08
C GLU A 211 17.69 2.28 16.29
N PHE A 212 18.53 1.26 16.50
CA PHE A 212 19.46 1.27 17.62
C PHE A 212 20.56 2.32 17.37
N LYS A 213 20.32 3.57 17.80
CA LYS A 213 21.32 4.65 17.75
C LYS A 213 22.49 4.30 18.67
N TYR A 214 23.57 3.74 18.12
CA TYR A 214 24.85 3.65 18.83
C TYR A 214 25.31 5.06 19.23
N PRO A 215 25.55 5.36 20.52
CA PRO A 215 26.24 6.58 20.90
C PRO A 215 27.74 6.37 20.67
N GLY A 216 28.21 6.57 19.45
CA GLY A 216 29.64 6.45 19.10
C GLY A 216 29.96 7.04 17.72
N PRO A 217 31.17 7.58 17.51
CA PRO A 217 31.49 8.30 16.28
C PRO A 217 31.68 7.32 15.12
N SER A 218 31.08 7.66 13.98
CA SER A 218 31.38 7.16 12.63
C SER A 218 31.29 5.64 12.41
N VAL A 219 30.23 5.21 11.72
CA VAL A 219 30.19 3.93 11.00
C VAL A 219 31.43 3.85 10.09
N PRO A 220 32.22 2.77 10.13
CA PRO A 220 33.28 2.55 9.15
C PRO A 220 32.69 2.59 7.74
N LYS A 221 33.33 3.34 6.84
CA LYS A 221 32.91 3.61 5.46
C LYS A 221 32.93 2.37 4.53
N ALA A 222 32.89 1.17 5.11
CA ALA A 222 32.99 -0.12 4.44
C ALA A 222 32.18 -1.20 5.20
N ALA A 223 30.95 -0.88 5.61
CA ALA A 223 30.03 -1.92 6.04
C ALA A 223 29.63 -2.75 4.81
N ASP A 224 29.65 -4.07 4.95
CA ASP A 224 29.12 -5.02 3.96
C ASP A 224 27.67 -4.59 3.60
N PRO A 225 27.27 -4.57 2.32
CA PRO A 225 25.88 -4.34 1.93
C PRO A 225 24.86 -5.18 2.73
N ALA A 226 25.22 -6.42 3.10
CA ALA A 226 24.38 -7.28 3.94
C ALA A 226 24.27 -6.78 5.40
N GLU A 227 25.32 -6.14 5.95
CA GLU A 227 25.26 -5.49 7.27
C GLU A 227 24.49 -4.16 7.23
N LEU A 228 24.47 -3.46 6.09
CA LEU A 228 23.66 -2.26 5.89
C LEU A 228 22.18 -2.60 5.76
N ASP A 229 21.83 -3.66 5.01
CA ASP A 229 20.45 -4.15 4.91
C ASP A 229 19.95 -4.67 6.28
N ALA A 230 20.79 -5.35 7.07
CA ALA A 230 20.41 -5.80 8.41
C ALA A 230 20.17 -4.65 9.41
N LYS A 231 20.84 -3.50 9.24
CA LYS A 231 20.66 -2.30 10.08
C LYS A 231 19.42 -1.50 9.71
N ARG A 232 19.03 -1.47 8.42
CA ARG A 232 17.79 -0.81 7.97
C ARG A 232 16.55 -1.42 8.63
N VAL A 233 16.55 -2.73 8.88
CA VAL A 233 15.39 -3.48 9.40
C VAL A 233 15.17 -3.32 10.91
N GLU A 234 16.11 -2.72 11.66
CA GLU A 234 15.98 -2.59 13.11
C GLU A 234 14.88 -1.60 13.53
N GLY A 235 14.61 -0.58 12.72
CA GLY A 235 13.60 0.46 12.97
C GLY A 235 12.19 0.12 12.49
N ASP A 236 12.00 -1.01 11.81
CA ASP A 236 10.77 -1.28 11.04
C ASP A 236 9.72 -2.07 11.84
N GLY A 237 8.45 -2.04 11.45
CA GLY A 237 7.44 -2.97 12.00
C GLY A 237 7.21 -2.75 13.49
N GLY A 238 6.52 -1.69 13.91
CA GLY A 238 6.30 -1.39 15.33
C GLY A 238 5.62 -2.51 16.11
N ALA A 239 4.61 -3.15 15.52
CA ALA A 239 3.98 -4.35 16.08
C ALA A 239 4.71 -5.62 15.67
N LEU A 240 4.97 -5.78 14.36
CA LEU A 240 5.39 -7.04 13.77
C LEU A 240 6.42 -6.79 12.66
N LEU A 241 7.55 -7.49 12.76
CA LEU A 241 8.51 -7.64 11.69
C LEU A 241 8.52 -9.10 11.23
N VAL A 242 8.29 -9.32 9.93
CA VAL A 242 8.41 -10.63 9.29
C VAL A 242 9.62 -10.60 8.37
N GLU A 243 10.68 -11.32 8.75
CA GLU A 243 11.91 -11.38 7.96
C GLU A 243 11.77 -12.31 6.74
N ARG A 244 12.73 -12.20 5.81
CA ARG A 244 12.83 -13.11 4.68
C ARG A 244 12.87 -14.57 5.19
N GLY A 245 12.01 -15.40 4.61
CA GLY A 245 11.86 -16.81 5.00
C GLY A 245 10.91 -17.05 6.19
N GLY A 246 10.46 -16.01 6.90
CA GLY A 246 9.41 -16.09 7.91
C GLY A 246 8.00 -15.95 7.33
N SER A 247 7.00 -16.39 8.08
CA SER A 247 5.58 -16.20 7.75
C SER A 247 4.73 -15.74 8.93
N ALA A 248 3.70 -14.95 8.64
CA ALA A 248 2.71 -14.53 9.61
C ALA A 248 1.28 -14.61 9.04
N TYR A 249 0.37 -15.24 9.79
CA TYR A 249 -1.06 -15.32 9.50
C TYR A 249 -1.84 -14.66 10.64
N LEU A 250 -2.53 -13.56 10.32
CA LEU A 250 -3.28 -12.75 11.28
C LEU A 250 -4.76 -12.85 10.94
N ASP A 251 -5.54 -13.38 11.87
CA ASP A 251 -6.97 -13.73 11.68
C ASP A 251 -7.80 -13.07 12.79
N ASN A 252 -8.65 -12.11 12.43
CA ASN A 252 -9.38 -11.28 13.40
C ASN A 252 -8.45 -10.58 14.41
N VAL A 253 -7.39 -9.94 13.91
CA VAL A 253 -6.39 -9.23 14.71
C VAL A 253 -6.51 -7.73 14.51
N LYS A 254 -6.37 -6.96 15.60
CA LYS A 254 -6.25 -5.50 15.55
C LYS A 254 -4.81 -5.08 15.83
N LEU A 255 -4.13 -4.48 14.86
CA LEU A 255 -2.84 -3.80 15.01
C LEU A 255 -3.08 -2.30 15.09
N THR A 256 -2.86 -1.70 16.25
CA THR A 256 -3.22 -0.30 16.46
C THR A 256 -2.26 0.49 17.32
N ASP A 257 -2.13 1.80 17.04
CA ASP A 257 -1.29 2.72 17.80
C ASP A 257 0.17 2.27 17.87
N ASN A 258 0.69 1.66 16.78
CA ASN A 258 2.07 1.24 16.66
C ASN A 258 2.90 2.26 15.87
N ASN A 259 4.18 2.33 16.20
CA ASN A 259 5.13 3.31 15.67
C ASN A 259 6.41 2.62 15.16
N ALA A 260 6.95 3.11 14.05
CA ALA A 260 8.27 2.74 13.52
C ALA A 260 9.07 3.99 13.15
N GLU A 261 10.33 4.11 13.60
CA GLU A 261 11.27 5.12 13.05
C GLU A 261 11.69 4.78 11.62
N GLY A 262 11.59 3.50 11.22
CA GLY A 262 11.76 3.05 9.84
C GLY A 262 10.42 2.88 9.13
N ASP A 263 10.26 1.76 8.43
CA ASP A 263 9.12 1.43 7.59
C ASP A 263 8.10 0.54 8.31
N GLY A 264 6.83 0.58 7.88
CA GLY A 264 5.81 -0.35 8.39
C GLY A 264 5.40 -0.05 9.83
N GLY A 265 4.60 0.99 10.06
CA GLY A 265 4.26 1.42 11.43
C GLY A 265 3.66 0.31 12.31
N ALA A 266 2.81 -0.54 11.73
CA ALA A 266 2.41 -1.80 12.34
C ALA A 266 3.26 -2.97 11.86
N VAL A 267 3.29 -3.20 10.53
CA VAL A 267 3.86 -4.40 9.93
C VAL A 267 4.95 -4.03 8.93
N ALA A 268 6.13 -4.61 9.10
CA ALA A 268 7.15 -4.66 8.06
C ALA A 268 7.30 -6.09 7.56
N ASN A 269 7.02 -6.32 6.29
CA ASN A 269 6.97 -7.64 5.67
C ASN A 269 8.05 -7.80 4.59
N TYR A 270 9.09 -8.56 4.94
CA TYR A 270 10.10 -9.06 4.00
C TYR A 270 9.91 -10.55 3.69
N GLY A 271 9.02 -11.23 4.42
CA GLY A 271 8.66 -12.63 4.25
C GLY A 271 7.29 -12.79 3.60
N ARG A 272 6.39 -13.52 4.27
CA ARG A 272 5.00 -13.68 3.85
C ARG A 272 4.06 -13.25 4.97
N THR A 273 3.13 -12.36 4.67
CA THR A 273 2.10 -11.95 5.63
C THR A 273 0.73 -12.05 5.01
N TRP A 274 -0.21 -12.65 5.74
CA TRP A 274 -1.63 -12.67 5.38
C TRP A 274 -2.46 -12.14 6.54
N LEU A 275 -3.19 -11.06 6.28
CA LEU A 275 -4.20 -10.46 7.14
C LEU A 275 -5.60 -10.89 6.66
N LYS A 276 -6.39 -11.50 7.53
CA LYS A 276 -7.79 -11.87 7.28
C LYS A 276 -8.68 -11.29 8.37
N GLU A 277 -9.80 -10.68 7.98
CA GLU A 277 -10.80 -10.12 8.91
C GLU A 277 -10.18 -9.18 9.96
N SER A 278 -9.09 -8.51 9.60
CA SER A 278 -8.21 -7.83 10.53
C SER A 278 -8.31 -6.31 10.40
N LYS A 279 -7.62 -5.59 11.29
CA LYS A 279 -7.59 -4.12 11.32
C LYS A 279 -6.17 -3.63 11.55
N VAL A 280 -5.65 -2.79 10.66
CA VAL A 280 -4.39 -2.06 10.80
C VAL A 280 -4.73 -0.58 10.85
N VAL A 281 -4.83 -0.02 12.07
CA VAL A 281 -5.44 1.29 12.30
C VAL A 281 -4.63 2.19 13.21
N ASN A 282 -4.50 3.48 12.87
CA ASN A 282 -3.76 4.48 13.66
C ASN A 282 -2.29 4.13 13.87
N ASN A 283 -1.61 3.59 12.86
CA ASN A 283 -0.18 3.31 12.95
C ASN A 283 0.62 4.39 12.23
N HIS A 284 1.87 4.56 12.68
CA HIS A 284 2.77 5.59 12.18
C HIS A 284 4.13 5.01 11.80
N ALA A 285 4.60 5.33 10.60
CA ALA A 285 5.98 5.14 10.19
C ALA A 285 6.59 6.51 9.87
N GLN A 286 7.83 6.74 10.28
CA GLN A 286 8.60 7.89 9.78
C GLN A 286 9.06 7.64 8.33
N GLY A 287 9.33 6.37 7.97
CA GLY A 287 9.59 5.93 6.61
C GLY A 287 8.31 5.65 5.81
N ASP A 288 8.36 4.61 4.99
CA ASP A 288 7.28 4.17 4.10
C ASP A 288 6.31 3.21 4.80
N GLY A 289 5.06 3.15 4.33
CA GLY A 289 4.09 2.17 4.82
C GLY A 289 3.61 2.48 6.24
N GLY A 290 2.84 3.55 6.40
CA GLY A 290 2.38 4.00 7.73
C GLY A 290 1.64 2.90 8.51
N GLY A 291 0.88 2.06 7.80
CA GLY A 291 0.35 0.81 8.32
C GLY A 291 1.29 -0.36 8.04
N ILE A 292 1.49 -0.64 6.75
CA ILE A 292 2.20 -1.84 6.27
C ILE A 292 3.26 -1.46 5.25
N PHE A 293 4.48 -1.93 5.46
CA PHE A 293 5.52 -1.96 4.45
C PHE A 293 5.72 -3.37 3.93
N ASN A 294 5.88 -3.53 2.61
CA ASN A 294 6.03 -4.81 1.95
C ASN A 294 7.17 -4.81 0.92
N GLU A 295 8.12 -5.73 1.09
CA GLU A 295 9.05 -6.19 0.04
C GLU A 295 8.93 -7.72 -0.19
N GLY A 296 7.98 -8.37 0.50
CA GLY A 296 7.69 -9.80 0.40
C GLY A 296 6.36 -10.10 -0.30
N ILE A 297 5.63 -11.09 0.22
CA ILE A 297 4.28 -11.41 -0.26
C ILE A 297 3.28 -10.95 0.81
N LEU A 298 2.38 -10.05 0.43
CA LEU A 298 1.32 -9.53 1.30
C LEU A 298 -0.05 -9.89 0.72
N LYS A 299 -0.88 -10.54 1.54
CA LYS A 299 -2.30 -10.74 1.26
C LYS A 299 -3.15 -10.06 2.34
N VAL A 300 -4.15 -9.30 1.90
CA VAL A 300 -5.08 -8.56 2.75
C VAL A 300 -6.50 -8.92 2.35
N GLU A 301 -7.21 -9.64 3.20
CA GLU A 301 -8.53 -10.18 2.93
C GLU A 301 -9.53 -9.69 3.98
N GLU A 302 -10.62 -9.09 3.54
CA GLU A 302 -11.69 -8.58 4.42
C GLU A 302 -11.16 -7.70 5.58
N THR A 303 -10.17 -6.88 5.27
CA THR A 303 -9.35 -6.19 6.27
C THR A 303 -9.40 -4.69 6.05
N HIS A 304 -9.30 -3.95 7.17
CA HIS A 304 -9.29 -2.49 7.18
C HIS A 304 -7.87 -1.98 7.42
N VAL A 305 -7.31 -1.22 6.48
CA VAL A 305 -6.04 -0.51 6.63
C VAL A 305 -6.35 0.98 6.61
N ASP A 306 -6.64 1.53 7.79
CA ASP A 306 -7.24 2.85 7.93
C ASP A 306 -6.48 3.78 8.87
N ASP A 307 -6.59 5.09 8.64
CA ASP A 307 -6.08 6.13 9.54
C ASP A 307 -4.57 6.00 9.86
N ASN A 308 -3.79 5.42 8.95
CA ASN A 308 -2.35 5.27 9.13
C ASN A 308 -1.58 6.45 8.50
N THR A 309 -0.41 6.76 9.04
CA THR A 309 0.40 7.90 8.58
C THR A 309 1.85 7.50 8.32
N ALA A 310 2.34 7.76 7.11
CA ALA A 310 3.75 7.64 6.74
C ALA A 310 4.39 9.02 6.60
N GLY A 311 5.61 9.18 7.09
CA GLY A 311 6.46 10.31 6.71
C GLY A 311 6.95 10.20 5.25
N GLY A 312 7.11 8.96 4.78
CA GLY A 312 7.43 8.58 3.40
C GLY A 312 6.20 8.41 2.50
N ASN A 313 6.26 7.38 1.66
CA ASN A 313 5.23 6.94 0.75
C ASN A 313 4.29 5.91 1.41
N GLY A 314 3.11 5.70 0.84
CA GLY A 314 2.21 4.62 1.25
C GLY A 314 1.67 4.85 2.65
N GLY A 315 0.80 5.84 2.83
CA GLY A 315 0.24 6.14 4.16
C GLY A 315 -0.40 4.92 4.81
N GLY A 316 -1.12 4.12 4.01
CA GLY A 316 -1.63 2.82 4.43
C GLY A 316 -0.65 1.70 4.14
N ILE A 317 -0.34 1.49 2.86
CA ILE A 317 0.53 0.41 2.39
C ILE A 317 1.61 0.96 1.44
N ALA A 318 2.86 0.57 1.64
CA ALA A 318 3.94 0.75 0.67
C ALA A 318 4.46 -0.62 0.19
N ASN A 319 4.57 -0.79 -1.13
CA ASN A 319 5.10 -1.98 -1.78
C ASN A 319 6.41 -1.65 -2.53
N GLY A 320 7.53 -2.08 -1.96
CA GLY A 320 8.86 -1.69 -2.38
C GLY A 320 9.29 -0.35 -1.79
N SER A 321 10.60 -0.13 -1.77
CA SER A 321 11.19 1.17 -1.48
C SER A 321 11.19 2.03 -2.75
N GLY A 322 10.56 3.20 -2.69
CA GLY A 322 10.69 4.20 -3.75
C GLY A 322 12.06 4.86 -3.68
N GLU A 323 12.67 5.22 -4.81
CA GLU A 323 13.72 6.23 -4.77
C GLU A 323 13.05 7.57 -4.40
N HIS A 324 13.51 8.20 -3.32
CA HIS A 324 13.01 9.50 -2.89
C HIS A 324 13.34 10.56 -3.95
N HIS A 325 12.41 10.80 -4.87
CA HIS A 325 12.42 12.02 -5.67
C HIS A 325 11.57 13.05 -4.95
N ASP A 326 12.20 13.75 -4.01
CA ASP A 326 11.61 14.90 -3.31
C ASP A 326 11.22 15.98 -4.31
N GLY A 327 9.93 16.08 -4.64
CA GLY A 327 9.32 17.23 -5.30
C GLY A 327 9.79 17.53 -6.74
N PRO A 328 9.36 18.68 -7.31
CA PRO A 328 9.75 19.09 -8.65
C PRO A 328 11.26 19.33 -8.66
N VAL A 329 11.98 18.40 -9.30
CA VAL A 329 13.42 18.41 -9.46
C VAL A 329 13.88 19.78 -10.01
N ASP A 330 14.62 20.55 -9.21
CA ASP A 330 15.48 21.58 -9.77
C ASP A 330 16.47 20.86 -10.68
N LEU A 331 16.37 21.09 -11.99
CA LEU A 331 17.20 20.44 -13.01
C LEU A 331 18.71 20.62 -12.75
N ALA A 332 19.12 21.55 -11.87
CA ALA A 332 20.49 21.73 -11.44
C ALA A 332 20.97 20.69 -10.39
N SER A 333 20.09 20.08 -9.59
CA SER A 333 20.43 19.07 -8.58
C SER A 333 20.33 17.63 -9.11
N ALA A 334 19.53 17.38 -10.16
CA ALA A 334 19.44 16.11 -10.87
C ALA A 334 20.80 15.58 -11.37
N ALA A 335 21.73 16.47 -11.69
CA ALA A 335 23.07 16.10 -12.16
C ALA A 335 24.01 15.58 -11.05
N LYS A 336 23.57 15.57 -9.78
CA LYS A 336 24.38 15.19 -8.62
C LYS A 336 23.75 14.11 -7.73
N ALA A 337 22.55 13.61 -8.04
CA ALA A 337 22.02 12.44 -7.35
C ALA A 337 22.97 11.25 -7.60
N ASP A 338 23.30 10.57 -6.52
CA ASP A 338 24.30 9.52 -6.47
C ASP A 338 23.97 8.44 -7.50
N LYS A 339 24.95 8.07 -8.33
CA LYS A 339 24.82 7.01 -9.36
C LYS A 339 24.92 5.63 -8.70
N GLY A 340 24.16 5.44 -7.62
CA GLY A 340 24.00 4.14 -6.99
C GLY A 340 23.35 3.19 -7.98
N GLU A 341 23.79 1.93 -7.98
CA GLU A 341 23.35 0.91 -8.92
C GLU A 341 21.82 0.89 -9.05
N HIS A 342 21.30 1.27 -10.24
CA HIS A 342 19.90 1.10 -10.64
C HIS A 342 19.58 -0.40 -10.71
N GLY A 343 19.39 -1.02 -9.55
CA GLY A 343 19.29 -2.47 -9.39
C GLY A 343 17.92 -2.86 -8.87
N LYS A 344 17.03 -3.26 -9.80
CA LYS A 344 15.77 -3.99 -9.59
C LYS A 344 14.92 -3.50 -8.41
N HIS A 345 13.83 -2.78 -8.72
CA HIS A 345 12.75 -2.49 -7.76
C HIS A 345 12.53 -3.67 -6.80
N ARG A 346 12.78 -3.47 -5.50
CA ARG A 346 12.63 -4.51 -4.46
C ARG A 346 11.16 -4.77 -4.09
N ALA A 347 10.22 -4.29 -4.90
CA ALA A 347 8.80 -4.45 -4.66
C ALA A 347 8.37 -5.91 -4.66
N GLY A 348 7.54 -6.22 -3.67
CA GLY A 348 6.91 -7.51 -3.50
C GLY A 348 5.60 -7.65 -4.28
N THR A 349 4.81 -8.64 -3.88
CA THR A 349 3.45 -8.86 -4.37
C THR A 349 2.45 -8.40 -3.30
N VAL A 350 1.43 -7.64 -3.73
CA VAL A 350 0.30 -7.24 -2.89
C VAL A 350 -1.00 -7.71 -3.52
N GLU A 351 -1.80 -8.44 -2.75
CA GLU A 351 -3.16 -8.82 -3.08
C GLU A 351 -4.12 -8.29 -2.00
N ILE A 352 -5.08 -7.46 -2.38
CA ILE A 352 -6.12 -6.93 -1.49
C ILE A 352 -7.49 -7.35 -2.02
N THR A 353 -8.26 -8.05 -1.21
CA THR A 353 -9.58 -8.56 -1.58
C THR A 353 -10.59 -8.30 -0.46
N GLY A 354 -11.79 -7.84 -0.81
CA GLY A 354 -12.95 -7.89 0.08
C GLY A 354 -13.77 -9.16 -0.12
N ALA A 355 -14.75 -9.40 0.74
CA ALA A 355 -15.70 -10.49 0.55
C ALA A 355 -16.63 -10.14 -0.61
N TYR A 356 -16.72 -11.03 -1.59
CA TYR A 356 -17.78 -10.99 -2.58
C TYR A 356 -18.63 -12.26 -2.46
N GLU A 357 -19.77 -12.15 -1.78
CA GLU A 357 -21.02 -12.85 -2.09
C GLU A 357 -22.14 -12.47 -1.10
N GLY A 358 -23.34 -12.17 -1.63
CA GLY A 358 -24.56 -12.03 -0.83
C GLY A 358 -24.81 -10.66 -0.18
N LYS A 359 -25.81 -10.62 0.72
CA LYS A 359 -26.31 -9.39 1.37
C LYS A 359 -25.39 -8.84 2.46
N ASP A 360 -24.30 -9.55 2.77
CA ASP A 360 -23.34 -9.24 3.83
C ASP A 360 -21.94 -8.93 3.27
N ALA A 361 -21.82 -8.50 2.01
CA ALA A 361 -20.55 -8.17 1.38
C ALA A 361 -19.76 -7.13 2.21
N SER A 362 -18.63 -7.56 2.79
CA SER A 362 -17.67 -6.70 3.49
C SER A 362 -16.59 -6.25 2.50
N LEU A 363 -16.60 -4.96 2.14
CA LEU A 363 -15.47 -4.40 1.41
C LEU A 363 -14.25 -4.32 2.34
N SER A 364 -13.08 -4.70 1.83
CA SER A 364 -11.82 -4.26 2.43
C SER A 364 -11.72 -2.73 2.28
N THR A 365 -11.00 -2.08 3.19
CA THR A 365 -10.81 -0.62 3.13
C THR A 365 -9.34 -0.25 3.18
N LEU A 366 -9.00 0.76 2.39
CA LEU A 366 -7.77 1.53 2.50
C LEU A 366 -8.17 2.99 2.61
N SER A 367 -8.43 3.46 3.84
CA SER A 367 -9.10 4.75 4.02
C SER A 367 -8.46 5.69 5.03
N ARG A 368 -8.57 7.00 4.75
CA ARG A 368 -8.06 8.08 5.62
C ARG A 368 -6.58 7.96 5.98
N ASN A 369 -5.81 7.32 5.11
CA ASN A 369 -4.38 7.21 5.28
C ASN A 369 -3.67 8.44 4.72
N ARG A 370 -2.52 8.80 5.31
CA ARG A 370 -1.75 9.98 4.93
C ARG A 370 -0.29 9.63 4.64
N ALA A 371 0.20 10.04 3.47
CA ALA A 371 1.60 9.95 3.09
C ALA A 371 2.24 11.35 3.05
N GLY A 372 3.49 11.46 3.53
CA GLY A 372 4.31 12.65 3.39
C GLY A 372 4.78 12.86 1.95
N HIS A 373 4.77 11.82 1.13
CA HIS A 373 5.09 11.86 -0.30
C HIS A 373 3.95 11.28 -1.13
N ASN A 374 4.12 10.08 -1.69
CA ASN A 374 3.21 9.51 -2.68
C ASN A 374 2.33 8.39 -2.11
N GLY A 375 1.18 8.15 -2.74
CA GLY A 375 0.34 7.00 -2.41
C GLY A 375 -0.27 7.14 -1.02
N GLY A 376 -1.22 8.07 -0.84
CA GLY A 376 -1.84 8.29 0.47
C GLY A 376 -2.43 7.00 1.03
N GLY A 377 -3.15 6.25 0.19
CA GLY A 377 -3.58 4.89 0.48
C GLY A 377 -2.47 3.87 0.21
N LEU A 378 -2.15 3.67 -1.07
CA LEU A 378 -1.21 2.66 -1.56
C LEU A 378 -0.12 3.28 -2.42
N PHE A 379 1.13 2.95 -2.12
CA PHE A 379 2.27 3.21 -2.97
C PHE A 379 2.87 1.90 -3.47
N SER A 380 3.27 1.84 -4.75
CA SER A 380 4.06 0.75 -5.31
C SER A 380 5.06 1.29 -6.32
N SER A 381 6.32 0.82 -6.23
CA SER A 381 7.36 1.07 -7.23
C SER A 381 7.97 -0.27 -7.65
N GLY A 382 7.55 -0.80 -8.79
CA GLY A 382 7.79 -2.16 -9.24
C GLY A 382 6.70 -3.16 -8.80
N GLY A 383 6.97 -4.44 -9.00
CA GLY A 383 6.17 -5.54 -8.45
C GLY A 383 4.75 -5.67 -9.03
N TRP A 384 3.92 -6.44 -8.32
CA TRP A 384 2.55 -6.78 -8.72
C TRP A 384 1.56 -6.33 -7.64
N VAL A 385 0.52 -5.63 -8.05
CA VAL A 385 -0.55 -5.17 -7.17
C VAL A 385 -1.90 -5.54 -7.78
N THR A 386 -2.66 -6.37 -7.08
CA THR A 386 -4.06 -6.63 -7.40
C THR A 386 -4.95 -6.20 -6.26
N VAL A 387 -5.94 -5.37 -6.55
CA VAL A 387 -6.95 -4.92 -5.59
C VAL A 387 -8.33 -5.22 -6.16
N SER A 388 -9.16 -5.89 -5.38
CA SER A 388 -10.55 -6.11 -5.73
C SER A 388 -11.51 -5.96 -4.56
N PHE A 389 -12.76 -5.60 -4.86
CA PHE A 389 -13.83 -5.46 -3.85
C PHE A 389 -13.41 -4.60 -2.65
N THR A 390 -12.76 -3.48 -2.93
CA THR A 390 -12.12 -2.63 -1.93
C THR A 390 -12.56 -1.18 -2.11
N ALA A 391 -12.78 -0.47 -1.00
CA ALA A 391 -12.94 0.97 -1.00
C ALA A 391 -11.59 1.64 -0.67
N ILE A 392 -11.09 2.45 -1.60
CA ILE A 392 -9.88 3.27 -1.43
C ILE A 392 -10.33 4.73 -1.33
N GLY A 393 -10.44 5.28 -0.11
CA GLY A 393 -11.04 6.60 0.02
C GLY A 393 -10.62 7.47 1.18
N GLY A 394 -10.74 8.79 0.97
CA GLY A 394 -10.35 9.79 1.97
C GLY A 394 -8.85 9.85 2.24
N ASN A 395 -8.01 9.27 1.39
CA ASN A 395 -6.57 9.23 1.57
C ASN A 395 -5.92 10.53 1.06
N VAL A 396 -4.78 10.91 1.65
CA VAL A 396 -4.08 12.16 1.34
C VAL A 396 -2.58 11.89 1.08
N ALA A 397 -2.07 12.42 -0.03
CA ALA A 397 -0.66 12.45 -0.38
C ALA A 397 -0.19 13.90 -0.53
N CYS A 398 0.97 14.27 0.04
CA CYS A 398 1.52 15.60 -0.19
C CYS A 398 2.12 15.76 -1.60
N ASP A 399 2.49 14.66 -2.27
CA ASP A 399 3.02 14.71 -3.62
C ASP A 399 2.01 14.17 -4.63
N ASN A 400 1.88 12.85 -4.82
CA ASN A 400 1.04 12.32 -5.89
C ASN A 400 0.30 11.03 -5.49
N GLY A 401 -0.79 10.72 -6.17
CA GLY A 401 -1.53 9.48 -5.95
C GLY A 401 -2.21 9.49 -4.59
N GLY A 402 -3.21 10.36 -4.40
CA GLY A 402 -3.91 10.46 -3.12
C GLY A 402 -4.45 9.11 -2.67
N GLY A 403 -5.09 8.37 -3.58
CA GLY A 403 -5.49 6.98 -3.37
C GLY A 403 -4.35 5.99 -3.64
N VAL A 404 -3.94 5.89 -4.90
CA VAL A 404 -2.96 4.92 -5.38
C VAL A 404 -1.87 5.60 -6.20
N TYR A 405 -0.63 5.26 -5.93
CA TYR A 405 0.52 5.57 -6.77
C TYR A 405 1.18 4.28 -7.23
N ALA A 406 1.32 4.09 -8.54
CA ALA A 406 1.92 2.91 -9.15
C ALA A 406 2.98 3.33 -10.18
N GLU A 407 4.23 3.02 -9.89
CA GLU A 407 5.39 3.26 -10.75
C GLU A 407 6.01 1.93 -11.19
N ASN A 408 6.14 1.70 -12.50
CA ASN A 408 6.69 0.43 -13.01
C ASN A 408 6.01 -0.82 -12.43
N THR A 409 4.74 -0.69 -12.02
CA THR A 409 3.96 -1.72 -11.34
C THR A 409 2.95 -2.31 -12.31
N ASP A 410 2.79 -3.63 -12.25
CA ASP A 410 1.64 -4.31 -12.84
C ASP A 410 0.44 -4.18 -11.89
N LEU A 411 -0.41 -3.18 -12.16
CA LEU A 411 -1.54 -2.79 -11.34
C LEU A 411 -2.87 -3.30 -11.93
N LEU A 412 -3.64 -4.03 -11.13
CA LEU A 412 -5.03 -4.37 -11.42
C LEU A 412 -5.94 -3.84 -10.32
N LEU A 413 -6.85 -2.93 -10.67
CA LEU A 413 -7.97 -2.52 -9.83
C LEU A 413 -9.27 -3.05 -10.45
N GLU A 414 -9.95 -3.97 -9.77
CA GLU A 414 -11.21 -4.54 -10.25
C GLU A 414 -12.32 -4.44 -9.21
N LYS A 415 -13.47 -3.85 -9.57
CA LYS A 415 -14.60 -3.64 -8.62
C LYS A 415 -14.15 -2.87 -7.38
N VAL A 416 -13.40 -1.80 -7.62
CA VAL A 416 -12.86 -0.90 -6.59
C VAL A 416 -13.58 0.44 -6.65
N HIS A 417 -13.76 1.06 -5.48
CA HIS A 417 -14.25 2.42 -5.33
C HIS A 417 -13.10 3.33 -4.87
N VAL A 418 -12.50 4.07 -5.80
CA VAL A 418 -11.47 5.09 -5.52
C VAL A 418 -12.16 6.44 -5.33
N ALA A 419 -12.42 6.83 -4.08
CA ALA A 419 -13.32 7.94 -3.78
C ALA A 419 -12.78 8.98 -2.78
N GLY A 420 -12.91 10.26 -3.09
CA GLY A 420 -12.63 11.33 -2.12
C GLY A 420 -11.17 11.41 -1.68
N ASN A 421 -10.23 10.97 -2.53
CA ASN A 421 -8.80 11.05 -2.24
C ASN A 421 -8.21 12.39 -2.70
N HIS A 422 -7.10 12.80 -2.10
CA HIS A 422 -6.45 14.09 -2.35
C HIS A 422 -4.93 13.95 -2.56
N ALA A 423 -4.40 14.63 -3.56
CA ALA A 423 -2.96 14.85 -3.72
C ALA A 423 -2.66 16.35 -3.91
N ASP A 424 -1.65 16.91 -3.24
CA ASP A 424 -1.26 18.32 -3.50
C ASP A 424 -0.60 18.47 -4.88
N GLY A 425 -0.02 17.40 -5.43
CA GLY A 425 0.50 17.33 -6.80
C GLY A 425 -0.49 16.67 -7.76
N ASN A 426 -0.15 15.48 -8.29
CA ASN A 426 -0.88 14.83 -9.39
C ASN A 426 -1.67 13.60 -8.96
N GLY A 427 -2.73 13.27 -9.71
CA GLY A 427 -3.44 11.99 -9.54
C GLY A 427 -4.12 11.92 -8.18
N GLY A 428 -5.23 12.64 -8.00
CA GLY A 428 -5.94 12.63 -6.72
C GLY A 428 -6.41 11.23 -6.35
N GLY A 429 -6.94 10.50 -7.33
CA GLY A 429 -7.31 9.09 -7.20
C GLY A 429 -6.14 8.16 -7.46
N VAL A 430 -5.71 8.06 -8.72
CA VAL A 430 -4.72 7.08 -9.19
C VAL A 430 -3.62 7.75 -10.01
N VAL A 431 -2.37 7.39 -9.74
CA VAL A 431 -1.21 7.67 -10.61
C VAL A 431 -0.68 6.37 -11.18
N THR A 432 -0.44 6.34 -12.49
CA THR A 432 0.26 5.28 -13.20
C THR A 432 1.40 5.87 -14.01
N THR A 433 2.63 5.43 -13.72
CA THR A 433 3.85 5.91 -14.37
C THR A 433 4.79 4.74 -14.64
N GLY A 434 5.75 4.92 -15.54
CA GLY A 434 6.76 3.93 -15.86
C GLY A 434 7.38 4.17 -17.24
N GLY A 435 8.14 3.19 -17.76
CA GLY A 435 8.59 3.20 -19.16
C GLY A 435 10.10 3.01 -19.38
N ARG A 436 10.48 2.74 -20.64
CA ARG A 436 11.84 2.29 -21.05
C ARG A 436 12.98 3.26 -20.76
N ASP A 437 12.72 4.55 -20.55
CA ASP A 437 13.76 5.57 -20.40
C ASP A 437 14.20 5.85 -18.96
N TRP A 438 13.56 5.23 -17.95
CA TRP A 438 14.02 5.33 -16.55
C TRP A 438 15.33 4.58 -16.31
N ALA A 439 15.63 3.58 -17.14
CA ALA A 439 16.85 2.81 -17.09
C ALA A 439 18.01 3.59 -17.74
N GLY A 440 18.48 4.63 -17.05
CA GLY A 440 19.63 5.44 -17.46
C GLY A 440 20.77 4.57 -17.98
N ASN A 441 21.13 4.78 -19.25
CA ASN A 441 22.16 4.07 -20.01
C ASN A 441 21.93 2.56 -20.22
N GLY A 442 20.99 2.23 -21.10
CA GLY A 442 21.05 0.97 -21.86
C GLY A 442 20.78 -0.30 -21.07
N ALA A 443 20.18 -0.19 -19.88
CA ALA A 443 19.68 -1.33 -19.14
C ALA A 443 18.37 -1.84 -19.78
N GLU A 444 18.56 -2.90 -20.56
CA GLU A 444 17.63 -3.92 -21.03
C GLU A 444 16.38 -3.47 -21.82
N LYS A 445 16.37 -3.88 -23.10
CA LYS A 445 15.25 -3.79 -24.05
C LYS A 445 14.09 -4.75 -23.71
N ASP A 446 14.04 -5.27 -22.49
CA ASP A 446 13.17 -6.39 -22.11
C ASP A 446 12.07 -5.90 -21.15
N GLY A 447 11.05 -5.25 -21.72
CA GLY A 447 9.66 -5.54 -21.36
C GLY A 447 9.04 -5.03 -20.05
N LEU A 448 9.76 -4.38 -19.13
CA LEU A 448 9.16 -3.89 -17.87
C LEU A 448 8.50 -2.51 -18.04
N ALA A 449 7.52 -2.39 -18.94
CA ALA A 449 6.59 -1.27 -18.90
C ALA A 449 5.49 -1.63 -17.89
N GLY A 450 5.49 -1.01 -16.71
CA GLY A 450 4.41 -1.18 -15.75
C GLY A 450 3.05 -0.98 -16.43
N SER A 451 2.20 -2.01 -16.37
CA SER A 451 0.90 -2.00 -17.02
C SER A 451 -0.20 -1.84 -15.98
N ALA A 452 -1.16 -0.96 -16.24
CA ALA A 452 -2.27 -0.73 -15.32
C ALA A 452 -3.62 -1.06 -15.98
N THR A 453 -4.48 -1.75 -15.25
CA THR A 453 -5.88 -2.01 -15.63
C THR A 453 -6.81 -1.56 -14.52
N ILE A 454 -7.81 -0.76 -14.87
CA ILE A 454 -8.93 -0.40 -13.99
C ILE A 454 -10.22 -0.93 -14.61
N ALA A 455 -10.95 -1.73 -13.87
CA ALA A 455 -12.06 -2.54 -14.37
C ALA A 455 -13.26 -2.52 -13.44
N ASP A 456 -14.46 -2.39 -13.99
CA ASP A 456 -15.72 -2.50 -13.23
C ASP A 456 -15.74 -1.61 -11.97
N SER A 457 -15.10 -0.44 -12.05
CA SER A 457 -14.72 0.37 -10.89
C SER A 457 -15.33 1.78 -10.95
N ALA A 458 -15.16 2.54 -9.87
CA ALA A 458 -15.52 3.94 -9.81
C ALA A 458 -14.34 4.78 -9.29
N VAL A 459 -13.95 5.81 -10.04
CA VAL A 459 -12.96 6.83 -9.63
C VAL A 459 -13.68 8.15 -9.50
N VAL A 460 -14.07 8.50 -8.27
CA VAL A 460 -15.05 9.56 -8.02
C VAL A 460 -14.61 10.57 -6.96
N ASP A 461 -14.98 11.83 -7.16
CA ASP A 461 -14.80 12.90 -6.16
C ASP A 461 -13.34 13.08 -5.67
N ASN A 462 -12.35 12.68 -6.48
CA ASN A 462 -10.94 12.82 -6.12
C ASN A 462 -10.42 14.21 -6.54
N THR A 463 -9.39 14.68 -5.84
CA THR A 463 -8.85 16.04 -6.03
C THR A 463 -7.33 16.04 -6.15
N ALA A 464 -6.79 16.80 -7.10
CA ALA A 464 -5.35 17.00 -7.28
C ALA A 464 -5.01 18.49 -7.38
N GLY A 465 -3.88 18.92 -6.82
CA GLY A 465 -3.45 20.33 -6.94
C GLY A 465 -2.94 20.70 -8.34
N ARG A 466 -2.52 19.73 -9.16
CA ARG A 466 -1.94 19.95 -10.49
C ARG A 466 -2.70 19.24 -11.61
N PHE A 467 -2.49 17.95 -11.81
CA PHE A 467 -3.03 17.25 -12.98
C PHE A 467 -3.70 15.94 -12.61
N GLY A 468 -4.77 15.58 -13.33
CA GLY A 468 -5.41 14.28 -13.17
C GLY A 468 -6.14 14.18 -11.84
N GLY A 469 -7.24 14.89 -11.66
CA GLY A 469 -7.98 14.85 -10.39
C GLY A 469 -8.40 13.44 -10.02
N GLY A 470 -8.90 12.70 -11.01
CA GLY A 470 -9.16 11.27 -10.91
C GLY A 470 -7.90 10.46 -11.17
N ILE A 471 -7.36 10.59 -12.39
CA ILE A 471 -6.27 9.74 -12.89
C ILE A 471 -5.18 10.57 -13.54
N TYR A 472 -3.93 10.29 -13.17
CA TYR A 472 -2.74 10.71 -13.89
C TYR A 472 -2.06 9.48 -14.50
N ASN A 473 -1.85 9.50 -15.82
CA ASN A 473 -1.17 8.43 -16.53
C ASN A 473 0.01 9.00 -17.32
N GLY A 474 1.22 8.52 -17.04
CA GLY A 474 2.40 8.81 -17.86
C GLY A 474 3.57 9.45 -17.15
N GLU A 475 4.43 10.12 -17.92
CA GLU A 475 5.74 10.61 -17.46
C GLU A 475 5.61 11.62 -16.31
N TRP A 476 6.53 11.56 -15.34
CA TRP A 476 6.66 12.54 -14.25
C TRP A 476 6.96 13.95 -14.73
N LEU A 477 7.82 14.08 -15.75
CA LEU A 477 8.25 15.36 -16.27
C LEU A 477 7.16 15.95 -17.17
N ILE A 478 6.54 17.02 -16.65
CA ILE A 478 5.53 17.77 -17.36
C ILE A 478 6.23 18.98 -18.00
N LYS A 479 6.43 18.93 -19.32
CA LYS A 479 6.92 20.07 -20.10
C LYS A 479 5.71 20.78 -20.72
N ILE A 480 5.33 21.92 -20.15
CA ILE A 480 4.32 22.82 -20.72
C ILE A 480 5.07 24.08 -21.15
N GLU A 481 5.56 24.12 -22.40
CA GLU A 481 6.17 25.31 -22.97
C GLU A 481 5.11 26.21 -23.65
N ASP A 482 5.27 27.53 -23.49
CA ASP A 482 4.44 28.57 -24.12
C ASP A 482 4.58 28.52 -25.64
N GLY A 483 3.71 27.73 -26.28
CA GLY A 483 3.79 27.45 -27.70
C GLY A 483 4.52 26.14 -27.96
N PHE A 484 3.73 25.05 -27.89
CA PHE A 484 4.01 23.69 -28.32
C PHE A 484 5.11 23.59 -29.40
N LEU A 485 6.36 23.42 -28.98
CA LEU A 485 7.38 22.92 -29.89
C LEU A 485 7.14 21.41 -30.00
N THR A 486 6.65 20.98 -31.15
CA THR A 486 6.79 19.60 -31.61
C THR A 486 8.28 19.28 -31.65
N ARG A 487 8.83 18.79 -30.54
CA ARG A 487 10.12 18.12 -30.57
C ARG A 487 9.88 16.74 -31.20
N GLU A 488 10.88 16.23 -31.92
CA GLU A 488 10.77 14.93 -32.56
C GLU A 488 10.29 13.89 -31.55
N HIS A 489 9.23 13.20 -31.94
CA HIS A 489 8.52 12.16 -31.19
C HIS A 489 9.52 11.17 -30.58
N ASP A 490 9.76 11.24 -29.28
CA ASP A 490 10.40 10.14 -28.57
C ASP A 490 9.47 8.92 -28.79
N LYS A 491 10.03 7.78 -29.23
CA LYS A 491 9.24 6.65 -29.77
C LYS A 491 8.53 5.82 -28.69
N ASP A 492 8.66 6.20 -27.43
CA ASP A 492 8.39 5.33 -26.30
C ASP A 492 7.27 5.92 -25.44
N ASP A 493 6.14 5.19 -25.35
CA ASP A 493 5.08 5.50 -24.39
C ASP A 493 5.58 5.15 -22.98
N ASN A 494 5.46 6.07 -22.04
CA ASN A 494 5.96 5.86 -20.67
C ASN A 494 5.05 4.91 -19.88
N ALA A 495 3.74 5.17 -19.79
CA ALA A 495 2.79 4.28 -19.13
C ALA A 495 1.69 3.77 -20.08
N THR A 496 1.19 2.55 -19.85
CA THR A 496 0.02 2.00 -20.54
C THR A 496 -1.10 1.71 -19.54
N LEU A 497 -2.24 2.39 -19.71
CA LEU A 497 -3.41 2.23 -18.88
C LEU A 497 -4.62 1.74 -19.71
N THR A 498 -5.24 0.66 -19.27
CA THR A 498 -6.52 0.19 -19.80
C THR A 498 -7.62 0.44 -18.78
N ILE A 499 -8.71 1.06 -19.20
CA ILE A 499 -9.89 1.28 -18.37
C ILE A 499 -11.10 0.66 -19.05
N ARG A 500 -11.80 -0.22 -18.33
CA ARG A 500 -12.99 -0.90 -18.82
C ARG A 500 -14.14 -0.82 -17.83
N ASP A 501 -15.36 -0.62 -18.32
CA ASP A 501 -16.58 -0.69 -17.51
C ASP A 501 -16.54 0.20 -16.24
N THR A 502 -15.90 1.36 -16.34
CA THR A 502 -15.56 2.20 -15.17
C THR A 502 -16.22 3.58 -15.28
N GLU A 503 -16.61 4.15 -14.13
CA GLU A 503 -17.07 5.54 -14.02
C GLU A 503 -15.93 6.43 -13.48
N ILE A 504 -15.61 7.51 -14.18
CA ILE A 504 -14.64 8.53 -13.75
C ILE A 504 -15.38 9.86 -13.64
N LYS A 505 -15.67 10.30 -12.42
CA LYS A 505 -16.64 11.37 -12.22
C LYS A 505 -16.39 12.31 -11.08
N ALA A 506 -16.77 13.57 -11.29
CA ALA A 506 -16.72 14.61 -10.26
C ALA A 506 -15.32 14.83 -9.67
N ASN A 507 -14.28 14.42 -10.39
CA ASN A 507 -12.91 14.65 -9.98
C ASN A 507 -12.47 16.07 -10.37
N THR A 508 -11.58 16.66 -9.58
CA THR A 508 -11.14 18.04 -9.74
C THR A 508 -9.63 18.16 -9.73
N ALA A 509 -9.07 18.93 -10.67
CA ALA A 509 -7.65 19.31 -10.66
C ALA A 509 -7.43 20.74 -11.16
N LEU A 510 -6.19 21.22 -11.13
CA LEU A 510 -5.85 22.42 -11.91
C LEU A 510 -6.15 22.16 -13.40
N ASN A 511 -5.73 21.03 -13.96
CA ASN A 511 -6.12 20.62 -15.32
C ASN A 511 -6.23 19.10 -15.48
N GLY A 512 -6.99 18.62 -16.47
CA GLY A 512 -7.31 17.21 -16.63
C GLY A 512 -8.07 16.68 -15.41
N GLY A 513 -9.21 17.32 -15.08
CA GLY A 513 -9.97 17.00 -13.86
C GLY A 513 -10.27 15.52 -13.71
N GLY A 514 -10.70 14.86 -14.78
CA GLY A 514 -10.93 13.41 -14.82
C GLY A 514 -9.64 12.67 -15.05
N ILE A 515 -9.02 12.88 -16.21
CA ILE A 515 -7.82 12.16 -16.65
C ILE A 515 -6.81 13.16 -17.22
N PHE A 516 -5.56 13.03 -16.79
CA PHE A 516 -4.41 13.60 -17.47
C PHE A 516 -3.52 12.48 -18.00
N ASN A 517 -3.24 12.50 -19.31
CA ASN A 517 -2.42 11.51 -19.99
C ASN A 517 -1.18 12.18 -20.58
N ASN A 518 0.02 11.86 -20.09
CA ASN A 518 1.28 12.53 -20.46
C ASN A 518 2.27 11.58 -21.13
N LYS A 519 2.48 11.71 -22.45
CA LYS A 519 3.38 10.85 -23.24
C LYS A 519 3.17 9.36 -22.96
N ALA A 520 1.89 8.99 -22.84
CA ALA A 520 1.46 7.68 -22.39
C ALA A 520 0.25 7.22 -23.22
N LYS A 521 -0.08 5.94 -23.08
CA LYS A 521 -1.20 5.33 -23.77
C LYS A 521 -2.34 5.05 -22.80
N ILE A 522 -3.54 5.44 -23.19
CA ILE A 522 -4.76 5.06 -22.51
C ILE A 522 -5.76 4.44 -23.49
N THR A 523 -6.41 3.35 -23.08
CA THR A 523 -7.52 2.71 -23.81
C THR A 523 -8.75 2.69 -22.91
N LEU A 524 -9.86 3.24 -23.40
CA LEU A 524 -11.14 3.34 -22.73
C LEU A 524 -12.17 2.47 -23.44
N THR A 525 -12.75 1.51 -22.72
CA THR A 525 -13.77 0.59 -23.21
C THR A 525 -15.00 0.67 -22.30
N LYS A 526 -16.20 0.95 -22.83
CA LYS A 526 -17.43 1.13 -22.02
C LYS A 526 -17.24 2.01 -20.76
N THR A 527 -16.36 3.02 -20.85
CA THR A 527 -15.95 3.87 -19.73
C THR A 527 -16.60 5.25 -19.83
N HIS A 528 -17.04 5.81 -18.70
CA HIS A 528 -17.76 7.07 -18.65
C HIS A 528 -16.96 8.13 -17.87
N VAL A 529 -16.46 9.16 -18.55
CA VAL A 529 -15.73 10.30 -17.97
C VAL A 529 -16.65 11.52 -17.92
N THR A 530 -17.25 11.80 -16.76
CA THR A 530 -18.31 12.82 -16.66
C THR A 530 -18.20 13.75 -15.46
N LYS A 531 -18.65 15.00 -15.59
CA LYS A 531 -18.74 15.96 -14.48
C LYS A 531 -17.41 16.28 -13.80
N ASN A 532 -16.29 16.03 -14.46
CA ASN A 532 -14.99 16.37 -13.93
C ASN A 532 -14.67 17.83 -14.21
N THR A 533 -13.87 18.45 -13.34
CA THR A 533 -13.63 19.90 -13.33
C THR A 533 -12.13 20.20 -13.39
N ALA A 534 -11.74 21.07 -14.30
CA ALA A 534 -10.44 21.73 -14.27
C ALA A 534 -10.62 23.17 -13.76
N THR A 535 -9.79 23.57 -12.81
CA THR A 535 -9.85 24.88 -12.17
C THR A 535 -8.96 25.93 -12.84
N ASP A 536 -8.13 25.53 -13.80
CA ASP A 536 -7.35 26.44 -14.63
C ASP A 536 -8.28 27.34 -15.45
N SER A 537 -8.24 28.63 -15.13
CA SER A 537 -9.01 29.68 -15.81
C SER A 537 -8.21 30.41 -16.88
N SER A 538 -6.95 30.01 -17.11
CA SER A 538 -6.11 30.59 -18.14
C SER A 538 -6.67 30.22 -19.52
N LYS A 539 -6.88 31.24 -20.36
CA LYS A 539 -7.28 31.05 -21.76
C LYS A 539 -6.09 30.70 -22.67
N LEU A 540 -4.93 30.44 -22.07
CA LEU A 540 -3.65 30.24 -22.76
C LEU A 540 -3.33 28.74 -22.89
N HIS A 541 -3.80 27.92 -21.97
CA HIS A 541 -3.63 26.47 -22.02
C HIS A 541 -4.88 25.79 -22.55
N ARG A 542 -4.70 24.64 -23.21
CA ARG A 542 -5.82 23.79 -23.59
C ARG A 542 -6.31 23.10 -22.31
N VAL A 543 -7.31 23.69 -21.66
CA VAL A 543 -7.89 23.21 -20.40
C VAL A 543 -8.99 22.21 -20.69
N ALA A 544 -8.98 21.08 -19.97
CA ALA A 544 -10.07 20.11 -20.02
C ALA A 544 -10.43 19.60 -18.63
N GLY A 545 -11.74 19.63 -18.34
CA GLY A 545 -12.28 18.97 -17.16
C GLY A 545 -12.25 17.47 -17.31
N GLY A 546 -12.55 16.95 -18.51
CA GLY A 546 -12.60 15.51 -18.77
C GLY A 546 -11.20 14.92 -18.97
N VAL A 547 -10.74 14.85 -20.23
CA VAL A 547 -9.46 14.24 -20.60
C VAL A 547 -8.52 15.27 -21.22
N LEU A 548 -7.37 15.48 -20.59
CA LEU A 548 -6.26 16.23 -21.17
C LEU A 548 -5.17 15.26 -21.63
N ASN A 549 -4.94 15.20 -22.94
CA ASN A 549 -3.90 14.36 -23.54
C ASN A 549 -2.66 15.20 -23.93
N ASN A 550 -1.55 15.08 -23.21
CA ASN A 550 -0.29 15.76 -23.52
C ASN A 550 0.66 14.81 -24.24
N GLU A 551 0.81 14.96 -25.56
CA GLU A 551 1.75 14.16 -26.39
C GLU A 551 1.59 12.63 -26.29
N GLY A 552 0.46 12.14 -25.76
CA GLY A 552 0.16 10.73 -25.62
C GLY A 552 -0.86 10.22 -26.64
N ARG A 553 -1.34 8.98 -26.44
CA ARG A 553 -2.39 8.35 -27.24
C ARG A 553 -3.60 7.99 -26.39
N VAL A 554 -4.78 8.36 -26.88
CA VAL A 554 -6.07 8.00 -26.29
C VAL A 554 -6.87 7.21 -27.31
N LYS A 555 -7.34 6.03 -26.93
CA LYS A 555 -8.27 5.22 -27.72
C LYS A 555 -9.58 5.05 -26.97
N LEU A 556 -10.69 5.31 -27.64
CA LEU A 556 -12.06 5.21 -27.12
C LEU A 556 -12.87 4.23 -27.99
N ASP A 557 -13.70 3.38 -27.38
CA ASP A 557 -14.71 2.59 -28.11
C ASP A 557 -16.03 3.36 -28.30
N ASP A 558 -16.93 2.82 -29.10
CA ASP A 558 -18.24 3.41 -29.40
C ASP A 558 -19.22 3.43 -28.21
N LYS A 559 -18.89 2.73 -27.12
CA LYS A 559 -19.70 2.63 -25.89
C LYS A 559 -19.21 3.52 -24.77
N SER A 560 -18.02 4.11 -24.91
CA SER A 560 -17.47 5.02 -23.92
C SER A 560 -17.97 6.45 -24.16
N LEU A 561 -18.04 7.23 -23.09
CA LEU A 561 -18.60 8.58 -23.11
C LEU A 561 -17.72 9.55 -22.33
N ILE A 562 -17.37 10.67 -22.95
CA ILE A 562 -16.74 11.83 -22.28
C ILE A 562 -17.72 13.00 -22.42
N SER A 563 -18.38 13.39 -21.33
CA SER A 563 -19.43 14.42 -21.40
C SER A 563 -19.64 15.19 -20.10
N ASN A 564 -20.23 16.39 -20.21
CA ASN A 564 -20.56 17.24 -19.07
C ASN A 564 -19.37 17.57 -18.17
N ASN A 565 -18.17 17.70 -18.72
CA ASN A 565 -16.99 18.12 -17.97
C ASN A 565 -16.75 19.63 -18.16
N ASP A 566 -16.14 20.27 -17.16
CA ASP A 566 -15.93 21.73 -17.12
C ASP A 566 -14.42 22.06 -17.10
N PRO A 567 -13.91 22.94 -17.98
CA PRO A 567 -14.63 23.72 -18.99
C PRO A 567 -14.92 22.97 -20.29
N THR A 568 -14.18 21.89 -20.58
CA THR A 568 -14.39 21.07 -21.78
C THR A 568 -14.26 19.58 -21.49
N ASN A 569 -14.83 18.77 -22.38
CA ASN A 569 -14.72 17.31 -22.34
C ASN A 569 -13.29 16.85 -22.64
N CYS A 570 -12.66 17.40 -23.66
CA CYS A 570 -11.28 17.07 -23.98
C CYS A 570 -10.46 18.28 -24.39
N ALA A 571 -9.15 18.11 -24.28
CA ALA A 571 -8.14 19.00 -24.82
C ALA A 571 -7.03 18.17 -25.48
N ASN A 572 -6.43 18.74 -26.52
CA ASN A 572 -5.45 18.10 -27.41
C ASN A 572 -6.01 16.96 -28.26
N THR A 573 -5.13 16.20 -28.91
CA THR A 573 -5.46 15.12 -29.85
C THR A 573 -6.07 13.94 -29.10
N VAL A 574 -7.37 14.05 -28.83
CA VAL A 574 -8.23 12.93 -28.49
C VAL A 574 -9.15 12.73 -29.68
N GLU A 575 -8.87 11.70 -30.48
CA GLU A 575 -9.72 11.34 -31.62
C GLU A 575 -11.13 11.03 -31.08
N ASP A 576 -12.16 11.46 -31.81
CA ASP A 576 -13.57 11.25 -31.49
C ASP A 576 -14.09 11.88 -30.19
N CYS A 577 -13.34 12.79 -29.57
CA CYS A 577 -13.85 13.61 -28.46
C CYS A 577 -14.42 14.94 -28.97
N PHE A 578 -15.73 15.09 -28.89
CA PHE A 578 -16.44 16.32 -29.24
C PHE A 578 -16.60 17.22 -28.01
N ASN A 579 -16.37 18.52 -28.19
CA ASN A 579 -16.54 19.54 -27.14
C ASN A 579 -18.00 19.79 -26.80
#